data_AF-A0A7Z9LUI0-F1
#
_entry.id   AF-A0A7Z9LUI0-F1
#
_cell.length_a   1.000
_cell.length_b   1.000
_cell.length_c   1.000
_cell.angle_alpha   90.00
_cell.angle_beta   90.00
_cell.angle_gamma   90.00
#
_symmetry.space_group_name_H-M   'P 1'
#
loop_
_entity.id
_entity.type
_entity.pdbx_description
1 polymer ?
#
loop_
_entity_poly.entity_id
_entity_poly.type
_entity_poly.pdbx_seq_one_letter_code
_entity_poly.pdbx_strand_id
1 'polypeptide(L)'
;MSYLEKNDQSQKPIVLCFYFHPWEFWEMPEGVIHYGEGGVLPDQFLIKGCGEYCLNQVELLIDWLKSKEATFLTAGQCARKWQGILAQPDL
;
A
#
# COMPACT_ATOMS: atom_id res chain seq x y z
N MET A 1 16.94 -13.89 -1.07
CA MET A 1 17.02 -12.66 -1.86
C MET A 1 15.63 -12.12 -2.09
N SER A 2 15.33 -10.93 -1.57
CA SER A 2 14.05 -10.24 -1.78
C SER A 2 13.90 -9.77 -3.25
N TYR A 3 12.66 -9.55 -3.71
CA TYR A 3 12.41 -9.00 -5.05
C TYR A 3 13.16 -7.68 -5.28
N LEU A 4 13.25 -6.86 -4.23
CA LEU A 4 13.95 -5.59 -4.26
C LEU A 4 15.46 -5.78 -4.46
N GLU A 5 16.09 -6.69 -3.73
CA GLU A 5 17.53 -7.00 -3.86
C GLU A 5 17.92 -7.50 -5.26
N LYS A 6 16.99 -8.14 -5.98
CA LYS A 6 17.26 -8.61 -7.35
C LYS A 6 17.07 -7.54 -8.41
N ASN A 7 16.17 -6.57 -8.18
CA ASN A 7 15.69 -5.67 -9.22
C ASN A 7 16.14 -4.21 -9.05
N ASP A 8 16.66 -3.81 -7.89
CA ASP A 8 17.24 -2.48 -7.70
C ASP A 8 18.77 -2.54 -7.62
N GLN A 9 19.43 -1.94 -8.61
CA GLN A 9 20.89 -1.79 -8.68
C GLN A 9 21.33 -0.33 -8.51
N SER A 10 20.40 0.59 -8.21
CA SER A 10 20.66 2.02 -8.23
C SER A 10 21.54 2.51 -7.07
N GLN A 11 21.74 1.68 -6.04
CA GLN A 11 22.39 2.02 -4.76
C GLN A 11 21.77 3.25 -4.10
N LYS A 12 20.51 3.56 -4.41
CA LYS A 12 19.75 4.64 -3.78
C LYS A 12 18.82 4.06 -2.71
N PRO A 13 18.40 4.88 -1.76
CA PRO A 13 17.35 4.51 -0.82
C PRO A 13 16.07 4.08 -1.56
N ILE A 14 15.53 2.93 -1.18
CA ILE A 14 14.31 2.38 -1.76
C ILE A 14 13.11 3.13 -1.20
N VAL A 15 12.25 3.62 -2.10
CA VAL A 15 10.98 4.25 -1.74
C VAL A 15 9.84 3.36 -2.19
N LEU A 16 9.05 2.87 -1.25
CA LEU A 16 7.82 2.12 -1.52
C LEU A 16 6.61 3.05 -1.39
N CYS A 17 5.86 3.21 -2.47
CA CYS A 17 4.65 4.02 -2.50
C CYS A 17 3.44 3.10 -2.68
N PHE A 18 2.55 3.10 -1.69
CA PHE A 18 1.30 2.34 -1.74
C PHE A 18 0.14 3.26 -2.10
N TYR A 19 -0.72 2.79 -3.00
CA TYR A 19 -1.95 3.45 -3.38
C TYR A 19 -3.11 2.55 -2.95
N PHE A 20 -3.99 3.09 -2.10
CA PHE A 20 -5.14 2.39 -1.55
C PHE A 20 -6.41 3.18 -1.84
N HIS A 21 -7.51 2.48 -2.07
CA HIS A 21 -8.82 3.09 -2.15
C HIS A 21 -9.52 3.01 -0.79
N PRO A 22 -10.21 4.07 -0.32
CA PRO A 22 -10.88 4.04 0.98
C PRO A 22 -11.90 2.90 1.15
N TRP A 23 -12.54 2.46 0.07
CA TRP A 23 -13.53 1.38 0.10
C TRP A 23 -12.93 0.00 0.38
N GLU A 24 -11.63 -0.21 0.14
CA GLU A 24 -10.94 -1.48 0.41
C GLU A 24 -10.95 -1.81 1.90
N PHE A 25 -11.07 -0.80 2.77
CA PHE A 25 -11.08 -0.92 4.22
C PHE A 25 -12.48 -1.07 4.82
N TRP A 26 -13.50 -1.29 4.00
CA TRP A 26 -14.87 -1.48 4.44
C TRP A 26 -15.47 -2.75 3.82
N GLU A 27 -16.41 -3.40 4.51
CA GLU A 27 -17.10 -4.58 3.98
C GLU A 27 -17.92 -4.18 2.76
N MET A 28 -17.51 -4.67 1.59
CA MET A 28 -18.16 -4.34 0.32
C MET A 28 -19.35 -5.26 0.04
N PRO A 29 -20.48 -4.73 -0.45
CA PRO A 29 -21.63 -5.56 -0.78
C PRO A 29 -21.31 -6.52 -1.93
N GLU A 30 -21.64 -7.79 -1.72
CA GLU A 30 -21.52 -8.82 -2.75
C GLU A 30 -22.83 -9.03 -3.52
N GLY A 31 -22.71 -9.50 -4.76
CA GLY A 31 -23.85 -9.73 -5.65
C GLY A 31 -24.33 -8.47 -6.35
N VAL A 32 -25.54 -8.54 -6.92
CA VAL A 32 -26.12 -7.42 -7.67
C VAL A 32 -26.60 -6.36 -6.68
N ILE A 33 -26.01 -5.17 -6.77
CA ILE A 33 -26.43 -3.99 -6.03
C ILE A 33 -27.51 -3.29 -6.87
N HIS A 34 -28.76 -3.38 -6.43
CA HIS A 34 -29.88 -2.75 -7.13
C HIS A 34 -29.96 -1.25 -6.84
N TYR A 35 -30.20 -0.44 -7.88
CA TYR A 35 -30.50 0.99 -7.75
C TYR A 35 -31.46 1.43 -8.87
N GLY A 36 -32.53 2.11 -8.48
CA GLY A 36 -33.62 2.48 -9.41
C GLY A 36 -34.23 1.25 -10.07
N GLU A 37 -34.32 1.28 -11.40
CA GLU A 37 -34.83 0.17 -12.22
C GLU A 37 -33.73 -0.83 -12.65
N GLY A 38 -32.49 -0.63 -12.22
CA GLY A 38 -31.33 -1.43 -12.64
C GLY A 38 -30.48 -1.94 -11.47
N GLY A 39 -29.27 -2.43 -11.80
CA GLY A 39 -28.30 -2.86 -10.81
C GLY A 39 -26.88 -2.92 -11.37
N VAL A 40 -25.90 -2.94 -10.47
CA VAL A 40 -24.48 -3.12 -10.78
C VAL A 40 -23.99 -4.37 -10.06
N LEU A 41 -23.28 -5.23 -10.79
CA LEU A 41 -22.55 -6.36 -10.22
C LEU A 41 -21.07 -5.99 -10.19
N PRO A 42 -20.48 -5.69 -9.02
CA PRO A 42 -19.07 -5.40 -8.92
C PRO A 42 -18.22 -6.61 -9.32
N ASP A 43 -17.07 -6.35 -9.93
CA ASP A 43 -16.08 -7.39 -10.13
C ASP A 43 -15.57 -7.90 -8.77
N GLN A 44 -15.24 -9.18 -8.72
CA GLN A 44 -14.77 -9.87 -7.53
C GLN A 44 -13.51 -9.23 -6.94
N PHE A 45 -12.61 -8.67 -7.76
CA PHE A 45 -11.41 -8.01 -7.26
C PHE A 45 -11.70 -6.71 -6.49
N LEU A 46 -12.88 -6.11 -6.68
CA LEU A 46 -13.30 -4.90 -5.97
C LEU A 46 -13.97 -5.17 -4.64
N ILE A 47 -14.38 -6.42 -4.38
CA ILE A 47 -15.20 -6.75 -3.20
C ILE A 47 -14.58 -7.82 -2.31
N LYS A 48 -13.74 -8.70 -2.86
CA LYS A 48 -13.07 -9.75 -2.09
C LYS A 48 -11.90 -9.20 -1.30
N GLY A 49 -11.78 -9.66 -0.06
CA GLY A 49 -10.67 -9.27 0.83
C GLY A 49 -10.72 -7.81 1.26
N CYS A 50 -11.90 -7.18 1.24
CA CYS A 50 -12.11 -5.85 1.80
C CYS A 50 -12.35 -5.92 3.32
N GLY A 51 -12.59 -4.78 3.96
CA GLY A 51 -13.00 -4.69 5.36
C GLY A 51 -11.95 -5.20 6.34
N GLU A 52 -12.37 -6.04 7.29
CA GLU A 52 -11.49 -6.53 8.37
C GLU A 52 -10.28 -7.29 7.82
N TYR A 53 -10.47 -8.07 6.74
CA TYR A 53 -9.37 -8.78 6.09
C TYR A 53 -8.31 -7.81 5.55
N CYS A 54 -8.73 -6.75 4.84
CA CYS A 54 -7.80 -5.76 4.29
C CYS A 54 -7.00 -5.07 5.40
N LEU A 55 -7.68 -4.66 6.47
CA LEU A 55 -7.05 -4.04 7.63
C LEU A 55 -5.97 -4.93 8.25
N ASN A 56 -6.27 -6.22 8.44
CA ASN A 56 -5.31 -7.19 8.97
C ASN A 56 -4.10 -7.37 8.03
N GLN A 57 -4.29 -7.37 6.71
CA GLN A 57 -3.17 -7.45 5.77
C GLN A 57 -2.29 -6.20 5.79
N VAL A 58 -2.88 -5.01 5.95
CA VAL A 58 -2.12 -3.76 6.09
C VAL A 58 -1.35 -3.72 7.39
N GLU A 59 -1.90 -4.22 8.50
CA GLU A 59 -1.17 -4.34 9.76
C GLU A 59 0.07 -5.22 9.62
N LEU A 60 -0.07 -6.41 9.01
CA LEU A 60 1.04 -7.32 8.72
C LEU A 60 2.12 -6.66 7.85
N LEU A 61 1.70 -5.88 6.84
CA LEU A 61 2.63 -5.14 5.98
C LEU A 61 3.39 -4.07 6.78
N ILE A 62 2.69 -3.29 7.62
CA ILE A 62 3.29 -2.24 8.44
C ILE A 62 4.32 -2.85 9.41
N ASP A 63 3.97 -3.96 10.08
CA ASP A 63 4.87 -4.63 11.01
C ASP A 63 6.08 -5.22 10.30
N TRP A 64 5.90 -5.81 9.12
CA TRP A 64 7.01 -6.24 8.28
C TRP A 64 7.92 -5.08 7.89
N LEU A 65 7.38 -3.94 7.45
CA LEU A 65 8.17 -2.75 7.12
C LEU A 65 8.94 -2.20 8.33
N LYS A 66 8.32 -2.14 9.52
CA LYS A 66 9.01 -1.78 10.76
C LYS A 66 10.14 -2.73 11.09
N SER A 67 9.96 -4.04 10.87
CA SER A 67 11.01 -5.06 11.07
C SER A 67 12.21 -4.88 10.12
N LYS A 68 12.04 -4.08 9.06
CA LYS A 68 13.09 -3.69 8.11
C LYS A 68 13.62 -2.28 8.38
N GLU A 69 13.30 -1.71 9.54
CA GLU A 69 13.71 -0.36 9.95
C GLU A 69 13.22 0.73 8.96
N ALA A 70 12.13 0.46 8.24
CA ALA A 70 11.58 1.40 7.27
C ALA A 70 11.10 2.70 7.93
N THR A 71 11.36 3.83 7.27
CA THR A 71 10.86 5.14 7.70
C THR A 71 9.56 5.49 6.95
N PHE A 72 8.53 5.88 7.70
CA PHE A 72 7.23 6.27 7.14
C PHE A 72 7.18 7.77 6.91
N LEU A 73 6.99 8.18 5.65
CA LEU A 73 6.92 9.57 5.24
C LEU A 73 5.69 9.79 4.35
N THR A 74 5.02 10.93 4.53
CA THR A 74 4.12 11.43 3.48
C THR A 74 4.92 11.78 2.23
N ALA A 75 4.29 11.76 1.06
CA ALA A 75 4.95 12.13 -0.20
C ALA A 75 5.62 13.51 -0.13
N GLY A 76 4.96 14.49 0.51
CA GLY A 76 5.53 15.83 0.71
C GLY A 76 6.73 15.86 1.66
N GLN A 77 6.75 15.03 2.70
CA GLN A 77 7.92 14.91 3.59
C GLN A 77 9.09 14.24 2.85
N CYS A 78 8.83 13.18 2.08
CA CYS A 78 9.84 12.52 1.27
C CYS A 78 10.49 13.50 0.29
N ALA A 79 9.68 14.25 -0.47
CA ALA A 79 10.17 15.25 -1.42
C ALA A 79 11.07 16.31 -0.75
N ARG A 80 10.68 16.83 0.42
CA ARG A 80 11.49 17.83 1.15
C ARG A 80 12.78 17.27 1.73
N LYS A 81 12.77 16.02 2.18
CA LYS A 81 13.92 15.36 2.84
C LYS A 81 14.86 14.66 1.86
N TRP A 82 14.48 14.52 0.59
CA TRP A 82 15.17 13.68 -0.39
C TRP A 82 16.68 13.91 -0.47
N GLN A 83 17.13 15.17 -0.51
CA GLN A 83 18.57 15.47 -0.55
C GLN A 83 19.31 15.02 0.71
N GLY A 84 18.69 15.17 1.88
CA GLY A 84 19.25 14.67 3.14
C GLY A 84 19.26 13.15 3.22
N ILE A 85 18.25 12.50 2.64
CA ILE A 85 18.17 11.03 2.52
C ILE A 85 19.31 10.50 1.63
N LEU A 86 19.58 11.15 0.49
CA LEU A 86 20.70 10.77 -0.38
C LEU A 86 22.08 11.03 0.23
N ALA A 87 22.18 11.98 1.17
CA ALA A 87 23.45 12.37 1.80
C ALA A 87 23.82 11.50 3.02
N GLN A 88 22.96 10.55 3.42
CA GLN A 88 23.26 9.58 4.49
C GLN A 88 23.83 8.31 3.84
N PRO A 89 25.15 8.08 3.89
CA PRO A 89 25.79 6.94 3.24
C PRO A 89 25.51 5.59 3.92
N ASP A 90 24.90 5.61 5.11
CA ASP A 90 24.74 4.44 5.99
C ASP A 90 23.26 4.02 6.19
N LEU A 91 22.35 4.48 5.32
CA LEU A 91 20.98 3.94 5.20
C LEU A 91 20.88 2.92 4.05
#